data_AF-A0A349UJ47-F1
#
_entry.id   AF-A0A349UJ47-F1
#
_cell.length_a   1.000
_cell.length_b   1.000
_cell.length_c   1.000
_cell.angle_alpha   90.00
_cell.angle_beta   90.00
_cell.angle_gamma   90.00
#
_symmetry.space_group_name_H-M   'P 1'
#
loop_
_entity.id
_entity.type
_entity.pdbx_description
1 polymer ?
#
loop_
_entity_poly.entity_id
_entity_poly.type
_entity_poly.pdbx_seq_one_letter_code
_entity_poly.pdbx_strand_id
1 'polypeptide(L)'
;MVTEGLGRLMEPDTTHVHVTISEAAEEGCLAFFESIGFRRKAVEPNRYRRGVDEFIYSCPAGELAGVLRDNLSRGVERTLFGTMPKTLPQENTLLMSLRPEFAELMLRHRKTVEFRRKFSTKHVGARVIFYVTHPVRQFLFMATIANVDHRPKKQLWTTHRAEGGVSKELFDHYFSGMENGYAIRLDNLQPIPNQLYLRDAQRVCPALRPPQSFQALEPQSPLLRALDLPVNV
;
A
#
# COMPACT_ATOMS: atom_id res chain seq x y z
N MET A 1 10.45 -2.89 20.02
CA MET A 1 11.69 -2.60 19.25
C MET A 1 11.64 -1.28 18.48
N VAL A 2 10.87 -1.12 17.39
CA VAL A 2 10.89 0.16 16.61
C VAL A 2 10.26 1.33 17.40
N THR A 3 9.13 1.08 18.06
CA THR A 3 8.44 2.03 18.94
C THR A 3 9.29 2.44 20.17
N GLU A 4 10.06 1.52 20.74
CA GLU A 4 11.05 1.84 21.80
C GLU A 4 12.20 2.69 21.28
N GLY A 5 12.69 2.42 20.06
CA GLY A 5 13.75 3.21 19.43
C GLY A 5 13.30 4.65 19.12
N LEU A 6 12.07 4.82 18.66
CA LEU A 6 11.44 6.14 18.46
C LEU A 6 11.18 6.85 19.79
N GLY A 7 10.80 6.11 20.84
CA GLY A 7 10.63 6.66 22.19
C GLY A 7 11.91 7.29 22.76
N ARG A 8 13.07 6.71 22.46
CA ARG A 8 14.39 7.27 22.85
C ARG A 8 14.81 8.51 22.04
N LEU A 9 14.29 8.70 20.84
CA LEU A 9 14.51 9.90 20.03
C LEU A 9 13.70 11.11 20.51
N MET A 10 12.74 10.88 21.43
CA MET A 10 11.80 11.88 21.92
C MET A 10 11.96 12.12 23.44
N GLU A 11 13.15 11.88 24.00
CA GLU A 11 13.43 12.23 25.39
C GLU A 11 13.24 13.74 25.61
N PRO A 12 12.72 14.18 26.78
CA PRO A 12 12.30 15.56 27.02
C PRO A 12 13.37 16.62 26.75
N ASP A 13 14.65 16.26 26.93
CA ASP A 13 15.80 17.16 26.78
C ASP A 13 16.36 17.19 25.35
N THR A 14 15.79 16.41 24.43
CA THR A 14 16.25 16.37 23.04
C THR A 14 15.77 17.63 22.32
N THR A 15 16.70 18.48 21.89
CA THR A 15 16.37 19.69 21.12
C THR A 15 16.41 19.44 19.61
N HIS A 16 17.32 18.57 19.15
CA HIS A 16 17.52 18.24 17.74
C HIS A 16 17.86 16.76 17.57
N VAL A 17 17.39 16.19 16.46
CA VAL A 17 17.77 14.85 15.99
C VAL A 17 18.69 14.99 14.79
N HIS A 18 19.73 14.16 14.73
CA HIS A 18 20.71 14.16 13.65
C HIS A 18 20.77 12.80 12.97
N VAL A 19 20.86 12.80 11.64
CA VAL A 19 21.03 11.59 10.83
C VAL A 19 22.16 11.83 9.84
N THR A 20 23.00 10.81 9.67
CA THR A 20 24.11 10.83 8.72
C THR A 20 23.82 9.88 7.58
N ILE A 21 23.98 10.34 6.34
CA ILE A 21 23.61 9.61 5.13
C ILE A 21 24.79 9.69 4.15
N SER A 22 25.20 8.56 3.57
CA SER A 22 26.20 8.58 2.49
C SER A 22 25.63 9.23 1.23
N GLU A 23 26.46 9.89 0.43
CA GLU A 23 26.05 10.52 -0.84
C GLU A 23 25.21 9.63 -1.75
N ALA A 24 25.61 8.38 -1.97
CA ALA A 24 24.88 7.44 -2.82
C ALA A 24 23.45 7.12 -2.33
N ALA A 25 23.16 7.31 -1.05
CA ALA A 25 21.83 7.09 -0.47
C ALA A 25 20.99 8.38 -0.41
N GLU A 26 21.62 9.56 -0.55
CA GLU A 26 20.94 10.85 -0.49
C GLU A 26 19.98 11.02 -1.67
N GLU A 27 20.38 10.63 -2.87
CA GLU A 27 19.59 10.80 -4.10
C GLU A 27 18.21 10.12 -4.02
N GLY A 28 18.09 9.01 -3.28
CA GLY A 28 16.84 8.27 -3.08
C GLY A 28 16.01 8.71 -1.88
N CYS A 29 16.58 9.48 -0.94
CA CYS A 29 15.93 9.76 0.35
C CYS A 29 15.85 11.25 0.70
N LEU A 30 16.49 12.15 -0.05
CA LEU A 30 16.54 13.59 0.24
C LEU A 30 15.15 14.22 0.42
N ALA A 31 14.29 14.06 -0.59
CA ALA A 31 12.94 14.62 -0.56
C ALA A 31 12.12 14.09 0.62
N PHE A 32 12.42 12.87 1.08
CA PHE A 32 11.81 12.31 2.28
C PHE A 32 12.28 13.06 3.53
N PHE A 33 13.59 13.18 3.75
CA PHE A 33 14.13 13.89 4.92
C PHE A 33 13.61 15.34 4.99
N GLU A 34 13.59 16.06 3.88
CA GLU A 34 13.02 17.40 3.82
C GLU A 34 11.53 17.42 4.19
N SER A 35 10.76 16.41 3.73
CA SER A 35 9.32 16.32 4.03
C SER A 35 8.99 16.06 5.51
N ILE A 36 9.95 15.51 6.27
CA ILE A 36 9.81 15.27 7.71
C ILE A 36 10.62 16.27 8.57
N GLY A 37 10.98 17.41 7.99
CA GLY A 37 11.60 18.56 8.69
C GLY A 37 13.12 18.50 8.81
N PHE A 38 13.77 17.45 8.31
CA PHE A 38 15.23 17.36 8.31
C PHE A 38 15.83 18.27 7.24
N ARG A 39 16.88 19.01 7.62
CA ARG A 39 17.62 19.90 6.73
C ARG A 39 19.10 19.59 6.78
N ARG A 40 19.78 19.68 5.63
CA ARG A 40 21.22 19.48 5.55
C ARG A 40 21.94 20.53 6.38
N LYS A 41 22.80 20.09 7.30
CA LYS A 41 23.60 20.94 8.18
C LYS A 41 25.07 20.94 7.81
N ALA A 42 25.60 19.80 7.39
CA ALA A 42 27.02 19.66 7.09
C ALA A 42 27.28 18.52 6.10
N VAL A 43 28.50 18.53 5.57
CA VAL A 43 29.13 17.45 4.82
C VAL A 43 30.41 17.09 5.58
N GLU A 44 30.55 15.84 6.00
CA GLU A 44 31.75 15.31 6.65
C GLU A 44 32.35 14.18 5.81
N PRO A 45 33.67 14.02 5.78
CA PRO A 45 34.29 12.86 5.14
C PRO A 45 33.88 11.59 5.91
N ASN A 46 33.43 10.57 5.18
CA ASN A 46 32.95 9.31 5.74
C ASN A 46 34.03 8.65 6.60
N ARG A 47 33.66 8.33 7.85
CA ARG A 47 34.59 7.81 8.86
C ARG A 47 35.06 6.38 8.59
N TYR A 48 34.34 5.64 7.73
CA TYR A 48 34.57 4.23 7.44
C TYR A 48 35.03 3.98 5.99
N ARG A 49 34.78 4.89 5.06
CA ARG A 49 35.19 4.80 3.65
C ARG A 49 35.91 6.08 3.22
N ARG A 50 37.23 5.98 3.00
CA ARG A 50 38.02 7.08 2.45
C ARG A 50 37.49 7.52 1.08
N GLY A 51 37.31 8.83 0.91
CA GLY A 51 36.90 9.46 -0.35
C GLY A 51 35.40 9.43 -0.63
N VAL A 52 34.58 9.07 0.36
CA VAL A 52 33.12 9.17 0.29
C VAL A 52 32.69 10.25 1.27
N ASP A 53 31.80 11.15 0.87
CA ASP A 53 31.23 12.14 1.78
C ASP A 53 29.96 11.61 2.48
N GLU A 54 29.77 12.05 3.72
CA GLU A 54 28.61 11.83 4.56
C GLU A 54 27.87 13.15 4.79
N PHE A 55 26.59 13.16 4.49
CA PHE A 55 25.70 14.29 4.70
C PHE A 55 25.02 14.20 6.05
N ILE A 56 25.14 15.26 6.83
CA ILE A 56 24.50 15.36 8.14
C ILE A 56 23.22 16.19 7.98
N TYR A 57 22.11 15.55 8.32
CA TYR A 57 20.78 16.15 8.38
C TYR A 57 20.37 16.37 9.83
N SER A 58 19.65 17.45 10.08
CA SER A 58 19.12 17.78 11.42
C SER A 58 17.68 18.27 11.37
N CYS A 59 16.88 17.85 12.34
CA CYS A 59 15.50 18.32 12.54
C CYS A 59 15.29 18.68 14.02
N PRO A 60 14.64 19.80 14.36
CA PRO A 60 14.22 20.08 15.74
C PRO A 60 13.31 18.95 16.26
N ALA A 61 13.58 18.47 17.46
CA ALA A 61 12.88 17.32 18.01
C ALA A 61 11.37 17.57 18.15
N GLY A 62 10.95 18.81 18.47
CA GLY A 62 9.54 19.19 18.53
C GLY A 62 8.83 19.16 17.17
N GLU A 63 9.53 19.50 16.09
CA GLU A 63 9.02 19.44 14.72
C GLU A 63 8.88 17.98 14.28
N LEU A 64 9.93 17.17 14.49
CA LEU A 64 9.88 15.74 14.22
C LEU A 64 8.81 15.02 15.04
N ALA A 65 8.68 15.36 16.32
CA ALA A 65 7.65 14.82 17.20
C ALA A 65 6.24 15.19 16.75
N GLY A 66 6.03 16.41 16.24
CA GLY A 66 4.76 16.83 15.65
C GLY A 66 4.45 16.04 14.39
N VAL A 67 5.41 15.97 13.47
CA VAL A 67 5.31 15.20 12.23
C VAL A 67 5.04 13.73 12.51
N LEU A 68 5.77 13.09 13.42
CA LEU A 68 5.56 11.69 13.83
C LEU A 68 4.20 11.49 14.50
N ARG A 69 3.74 12.39 15.38
CA ARG A 69 2.39 12.26 15.96
C ARG A 69 1.32 12.33 14.89
N ASP A 70 1.43 13.30 13.98
CA ASP A 70 0.48 13.49 12.90
C ASP A 70 0.51 12.32 11.89
N ASN A 71 1.68 11.70 11.72
CA ASN A 71 1.92 10.59 10.80
C ASN A 71 1.58 9.23 11.41
N LEU A 72 1.88 8.95 12.68
CA LEU A 72 1.46 7.74 13.40
C LEU A 72 -0.06 7.69 13.56
N SER A 73 -0.71 8.85 13.75
CA SER A 73 -2.18 8.96 13.75
C SER A 73 -2.81 8.64 12.39
N ARG A 74 -2.01 8.63 11.31
CA ARG A 74 -2.42 8.40 9.92
C ARG A 74 -1.77 7.16 9.30
N GLY A 75 -1.23 6.24 10.12
CA GLY A 75 -0.67 4.97 9.64
C GLY A 75 0.61 5.07 8.81
N VAL A 76 1.32 6.20 8.88
CA VAL A 76 2.47 6.56 8.01
C VAL A 76 3.78 5.84 8.41
N GLU A 77 3.78 5.00 9.45
CA GLU A 77 4.96 4.17 9.80
C GLU A 77 5.45 3.32 8.61
N ARG A 78 4.56 2.96 7.67
CA ARG A 78 4.91 2.23 6.43
C ARG A 78 5.50 3.11 5.32
N THR A 79 5.31 4.43 5.38
CA THR A 79 5.71 5.39 4.33
C THR A 79 7.07 6.05 4.59
N LEU A 80 7.62 5.91 5.80
CA LEU A 80 9.00 6.31 6.14
C LEU A 80 10.07 5.58 5.31
N PHE A 81 9.69 4.52 4.57
CA PHE A 81 10.61 3.63 3.86
C PHE A 81 10.40 3.55 2.34
N GLY A 82 9.69 4.50 1.72
CA GLY A 82 9.75 4.67 0.26
C GLY A 82 8.45 5.11 -0.39
N THR A 83 8.51 6.31 -0.98
CA THR A 83 7.59 6.89 -1.97
C THR A 83 6.24 7.44 -1.45
N MET A 84 6.12 8.77 -1.38
CA MET A 84 4.87 9.47 -1.05
C MET A 84 4.07 9.84 -2.32
N PRO A 85 2.80 9.43 -2.45
CA PRO A 85 1.89 9.99 -3.44
C PRO A 85 1.41 11.40 -3.05
N LYS A 86 1.21 12.26 -4.06
CA LYS A 86 0.84 13.70 -3.97
C LYS A 86 -0.54 14.01 -3.36
N THR A 87 -1.27 13.00 -2.87
CA THR A 87 -2.59 13.16 -2.26
C THR A 87 -2.74 12.05 -1.22
N LEU A 88 -2.94 12.40 0.05
CA LEU A 88 -3.23 11.42 1.10
C LEU A 88 -4.53 10.69 0.72
N PRO A 89 -4.53 9.37 0.49
CA PRO A 89 -5.77 8.65 0.37
C PRO A 89 -6.45 8.76 1.72
N GLN A 90 -7.68 9.28 1.75
CA GLN A 90 -8.66 8.85 2.74
C GLN A 90 -8.51 7.33 2.86
N GLU A 91 -8.25 6.77 4.05
CA GLU A 91 -7.93 5.35 4.25
C GLU A 91 -9.09 4.47 3.77
N ASN A 92 -9.16 4.29 2.46
CA ASN A 92 -10.25 3.63 1.79
C ASN A 92 -9.86 2.17 1.74
N THR A 93 -10.60 1.34 2.46
CA THR A 93 -10.48 -0.11 2.29
C THR A 93 -11.50 -0.53 1.26
N LEU A 94 -11.05 -1.23 0.23
CA LEU A 94 -11.89 -1.80 -0.80
C LEU A 94 -12.03 -3.30 -0.59
N LEU A 95 -13.20 -3.84 -0.91
CA LEU A 95 -13.43 -5.26 -1.08
C LEU A 95 -13.44 -5.59 -2.58
N MET A 96 -12.69 -6.60 -2.99
CA MET A 96 -12.68 -7.14 -4.36
C MET A 96 -12.86 -8.65 -4.35
N SER A 97 -13.54 -9.17 -5.38
CA SER A 97 -13.71 -10.63 -5.58
C SER A 97 -12.71 -11.16 -6.62
N LEU A 98 -12.00 -12.24 -6.32
CA LEU A 98 -11.08 -12.92 -7.24
C LEU A 98 -11.47 -14.38 -7.45
N ARG A 99 -11.23 -14.90 -8.66
CA ARG A 99 -11.31 -16.33 -8.91
C ARG A 99 -10.12 -17.07 -8.27
N PRO A 100 -10.30 -18.31 -7.77
CA PRO A 100 -9.26 -19.08 -7.10
C PRO A 100 -7.94 -19.18 -7.88
N GLU A 101 -8.00 -19.42 -9.19
CA GLU A 101 -6.82 -19.54 -10.04
C GLU A 101 -5.97 -18.26 -10.06
N PHE A 102 -6.59 -17.09 -9.94
CA PHE A 102 -5.87 -15.81 -9.91
C PHE A 102 -5.36 -15.46 -8.53
N ALA A 103 -6.13 -15.80 -7.49
CA ALA A 103 -5.68 -15.71 -6.11
C ALA A 103 -4.39 -16.51 -5.90
N GLU A 104 -4.34 -17.74 -6.41
CA GLU A 104 -3.15 -18.60 -6.33
C GLU A 104 -1.95 -17.99 -7.05
N LEU A 105 -2.15 -17.39 -8.23
CA LEU A 105 -1.08 -16.70 -8.95
C LEU A 105 -0.56 -15.49 -8.17
N MET A 106 -1.44 -14.71 -7.54
CA MET A 106 -1.02 -13.57 -6.72
C MET A 106 -0.22 -14.03 -5.50
N LEU A 107 -0.71 -15.03 -4.76
CA LEU A 107 -0.04 -15.57 -3.56
C LEU A 107 1.35 -16.15 -3.90
N ARG A 108 1.51 -16.74 -5.09
CA ARG A 108 2.82 -17.19 -5.60
C ARG A 108 3.66 -16.10 -6.26
N HIS A 109 3.25 -14.82 -6.16
CA HIS A 109 3.93 -13.67 -6.75
C HIS A 109 4.11 -13.75 -8.28
N ARG A 110 3.25 -14.52 -8.96
CA ARG A 110 3.22 -14.67 -10.43
C ARG A 110 2.20 -13.76 -11.11
N LYS A 111 1.45 -12.98 -10.32
CA LYS A 111 0.48 -11.99 -10.80
C LYS A 111 0.49 -10.80 -9.84
N THR A 112 0.78 -9.61 -10.36
CA THR A 112 0.80 -8.36 -9.58
C THR A 112 -0.13 -7.30 -10.16
N VAL A 113 -0.76 -7.57 -11.31
CA VAL A 113 -1.80 -6.72 -11.91
C VAL A 113 -3.13 -7.43 -11.96
N GLU A 114 -4.18 -6.74 -11.50
CA GLU A 114 -5.56 -7.13 -11.67
C GLU A 114 -6.24 -6.28 -12.74
N PHE A 115 -6.90 -6.92 -13.70
CA PHE A 115 -7.63 -6.22 -14.75
C PHE A 115 -9.11 -6.06 -14.40
N ARG A 116 -9.67 -4.86 -14.62
CA ARG A 116 -11.10 -4.58 -14.37
C ARG A 116 -11.71 -3.76 -15.50
N ARG A 117 -12.97 -4.05 -15.82
CA ARG A 117 -13.77 -3.26 -16.77
C ARG A 117 -14.21 -1.91 -16.22
N LYS A 118 -14.45 -1.82 -14.90
CA LYS A 118 -14.88 -0.60 -14.20
C LYS A 118 -14.09 -0.44 -12.90
N PHE A 119 -13.35 0.64 -12.74
CA PHE A 119 -12.60 0.98 -11.53
C PHE A 119 -12.43 2.51 -11.43
N SER A 120 -11.58 3.01 -10.54
CA SER A 120 -11.22 4.42 -10.47
C SER A 120 -9.77 4.62 -10.03
N THR A 121 -9.09 5.59 -10.63
CA THR A 121 -7.72 5.99 -10.27
C THR A 121 -7.63 6.66 -8.90
N LYS A 122 -8.75 7.13 -8.33
CA LYS A 122 -8.79 7.73 -6.98
C LYS A 122 -8.44 6.76 -5.85
N HIS A 123 -8.36 5.46 -6.15
CA HIS A 123 -8.09 4.40 -5.18
C HIS A 123 -6.61 4.02 -5.12
N VAL A 124 -5.71 4.76 -5.78
CA VAL A 124 -4.27 4.60 -5.54
C VAL A 124 -3.96 4.85 -4.05
N GLY A 125 -3.16 3.99 -3.45
CA GLY A 125 -2.86 3.94 -2.03
C GLY A 125 -3.89 3.21 -1.16
N ALA A 126 -5.05 2.83 -1.71
CA ALA A 126 -6.07 2.12 -0.94
C ALA A 126 -5.67 0.68 -0.60
N ARG A 127 -6.13 0.21 0.56
CA ARG A 127 -6.05 -1.21 0.94
C ARG A 127 -7.15 -1.98 0.20
N VAL A 128 -6.84 -3.17 -0.28
CA VAL A 128 -7.81 -4.07 -0.90
C VAL A 128 -7.84 -5.39 -0.14
N ILE A 129 -9.02 -5.78 0.29
CA ILE A 129 -9.33 -7.10 0.85
C ILE A 129 -9.85 -7.97 -0.28
N PHE A 130 -9.31 -9.18 -0.42
CA PHE A 130 -9.74 -10.12 -1.44
C PHE A 130 -10.62 -11.23 -0.89
N TYR A 131 -11.85 -11.26 -1.38
CA TYR A 131 -12.72 -12.43 -1.31
C TYR A 131 -12.40 -13.36 -2.48
N VAL A 132 -12.04 -14.60 -2.20
CA VAL A 132 -11.85 -15.63 -3.22
C VAL A 132 -13.16 -16.39 -3.42
N THR A 133 -13.62 -16.44 -4.66
CA THR A 133 -14.93 -16.99 -5.03
C THR A 133 -14.97 -18.52 -4.88
N HIS A 134 -16.08 -19.14 -5.30
CA HIS A 134 -16.24 -20.60 -5.30
C HIS A 134 -15.07 -21.31 -6.03
N PRO A 135 -14.59 -22.47 -5.53
CA PRO A 135 -15.08 -23.21 -4.34
C PRO A 135 -14.57 -22.70 -2.99
N VAL A 136 -13.55 -21.84 -2.96
CA VAL A 136 -12.88 -21.37 -1.74
C VAL A 136 -13.83 -20.59 -0.82
N ARG A 137 -14.53 -19.59 -1.36
CA ARG A 137 -15.54 -18.77 -0.64
C ARG A 137 -15.00 -18.16 0.67
N GLN A 138 -13.81 -17.57 0.62
CA GLN A 138 -13.10 -17.09 1.82
C GLN A 138 -12.39 -15.75 1.57
N PHE A 139 -12.31 -14.91 2.60
CA PHE A 139 -11.44 -13.74 2.63
C PHE A 139 -10.05 -14.19 3.07
N LEU A 140 -9.06 -14.13 2.17
CA LEU A 140 -7.76 -14.78 2.39
C LEU A 140 -6.61 -13.80 2.62
N PHE A 141 -6.51 -12.76 1.79
CA PHE A 141 -5.36 -11.87 1.76
C PHE A 141 -5.77 -10.45 1.39
N MET A 142 -4.86 -9.52 1.64
CA MET A 142 -4.99 -8.11 1.31
C MET A 142 -3.76 -7.60 0.58
N ALA A 143 -3.92 -6.48 -0.12
CA ALA A 143 -2.84 -5.78 -0.81
C ALA A 143 -3.07 -4.25 -0.73
N THR A 144 -2.09 -3.49 -1.23
CA THR A 144 -2.20 -2.05 -1.45
C THR A 144 -2.25 -1.77 -2.96
N ILE A 145 -3.08 -0.85 -3.40
CA ILE A 145 -3.09 -0.39 -4.80
C ILE A 145 -1.92 0.57 -4.99
N ALA A 146 -0.88 0.12 -5.68
CA ALA A 146 0.30 0.94 -5.96
C ALA A 146 0.07 1.89 -7.14
N ASN A 147 -0.65 1.44 -8.17
CA ASN A 147 -1.00 2.26 -9.32
C ASN A 147 -2.27 1.75 -10.02
N VAL A 148 -2.95 2.63 -10.75
CA VAL A 148 -4.10 2.30 -11.60
C VAL A 148 -3.87 2.90 -12.98
N ASP A 149 -3.78 2.04 -13.99
CA ASP A 149 -3.63 2.44 -15.40
C ASP A 149 -4.98 2.31 -16.13
N HIS A 150 -5.51 3.42 -16.63
CA HIS A 150 -6.78 3.47 -17.39
C HIS A 150 -6.52 3.86 -18.84
N ARG A 151 -6.64 2.89 -19.76
CA ARG A 151 -6.22 3.03 -21.16
C ARG A 151 -7.04 2.12 -22.10
N PRO A 152 -6.88 2.27 -23.42
CA PRO A 152 -7.43 1.33 -24.39
C PRO A 152 -6.97 -0.11 -24.12
N LYS A 153 -7.86 -1.09 -24.26
CA LYS A 153 -7.57 -2.50 -23.90
C LYS A 153 -6.35 -3.10 -24.61
N LYS A 154 -6.06 -2.65 -25.85
CA LYS A 154 -4.87 -3.07 -26.59
C LYS A 154 -3.59 -2.63 -25.88
N GLN A 155 -3.54 -1.38 -25.38
CA GLN A 155 -2.39 -0.85 -24.66
C GLN A 155 -2.25 -1.51 -23.29
N LEU A 156 -3.35 -1.71 -22.56
CA LEU A 156 -3.32 -2.43 -21.28
C LEU A 156 -2.72 -3.83 -21.43
N TRP A 157 -3.14 -4.55 -22.47
CA TRP A 157 -2.57 -5.86 -22.77
C TRP A 157 -1.08 -5.78 -23.04
N THR A 158 -0.65 -4.93 -23.98
CA THR A 158 0.77 -4.81 -24.33
C THR A 158 1.64 -4.47 -23.12
N THR A 159 1.18 -3.54 -22.27
CA THR A 159 1.94 -3.09 -21.10
C THR A 159 1.96 -4.12 -19.98
N HIS A 160 0.83 -4.75 -19.66
CA HIS A 160 0.67 -5.50 -18.41
C HIS A 160 0.51 -7.02 -18.58
N ARG A 161 0.58 -7.57 -19.80
CA ARG A 161 0.39 -9.01 -20.07
C ARG A 161 1.27 -9.94 -19.24
N ALA A 162 2.53 -9.54 -19.00
CA ALA A 162 3.50 -10.37 -18.27
C ALA A 162 3.16 -10.49 -16.78
N GLU A 163 2.45 -9.50 -16.24
CA GLU A 163 2.20 -9.36 -14.80
C GLU A 163 0.72 -9.59 -14.45
N GLY A 164 -0.15 -9.67 -15.46
CA GLY A 164 -1.59 -9.85 -15.33
C GLY A 164 -2.04 -11.30 -15.11
N GLY A 165 -1.17 -12.30 -15.34
CA GLY A 165 -1.46 -13.71 -15.04
C GLY A 165 -2.71 -14.28 -15.74
N VAL A 166 -3.04 -13.77 -16.94
CA VAL A 166 -4.17 -14.25 -17.75
C VAL A 166 -3.72 -14.48 -19.20
N SER A 167 -4.35 -15.42 -19.90
CA SER A 167 -4.11 -15.59 -21.34
C SER A 167 -4.71 -14.45 -22.15
N LYS A 168 -4.25 -14.30 -23.41
CA LYS A 168 -4.78 -13.28 -24.32
C LYS A 168 -6.26 -13.50 -24.61
N GLU A 169 -6.65 -14.75 -24.84
CA GLU A 169 -8.02 -15.15 -25.14
C GLU A 169 -8.95 -14.79 -23.97
N LEU A 170 -8.52 -15.06 -22.74
CA LEU A 170 -9.29 -14.75 -21.54
C LEU A 170 -9.40 -13.24 -21.30
N PHE A 171 -8.33 -12.49 -21.56
CA PHE A 171 -8.34 -11.03 -21.50
C PHE A 171 -9.31 -10.45 -22.54
N ASP A 172 -9.22 -10.88 -23.79
CA ASP A 172 -10.06 -10.36 -24.89
C ASP A 172 -11.54 -10.70 -24.67
N HIS A 173 -11.84 -11.91 -24.18
CA HIS A 173 -13.19 -12.29 -23.78
C HIS A 173 -13.71 -11.41 -22.64
N TYR A 174 -12.90 -11.22 -21.58
CA TYR A 174 -13.28 -10.40 -20.43
C TYR A 174 -13.55 -8.94 -20.80
N PHE A 175 -12.77 -8.36 -21.73
CA PHE A 175 -12.96 -7.00 -22.26
C PHE A 175 -13.78 -6.94 -23.55
N SER A 176 -14.59 -7.96 -23.85
CA SER A 176 -15.52 -7.92 -24.98
C SER A 176 -16.53 -6.77 -24.82
N GLY A 177 -16.75 -6.03 -25.90
CA GLY A 177 -17.59 -4.82 -25.91
C GLY A 177 -17.01 -3.61 -25.18
N MET A 178 -15.76 -3.67 -24.69
CA MET A 178 -15.08 -2.54 -24.05
C MET A 178 -14.02 -1.94 -24.99
N GLU A 179 -13.94 -0.61 -25.02
CA GLU A 179 -12.82 0.12 -25.64
C GLU A 179 -11.65 0.30 -24.65
N ASN A 180 -11.99 0.72 -23.43
CA ASN A 180 -11.05 1.02 -22.36
C ASN A 180 -11.25 0.08 -21.15
N GLY A 181 -10.23 0.02 -20.31
CA GLY A 181 -10.22 -0.80 -19.09
C GLY A 181 -9.24 -0.28 -18.06
N TYR A 182 -9.11 -1.03 -16.96
CA TYR A 182 -8.21 -0.70 -15.86
C TYR A 182 -7.24 -1.85 -15.61
N ALA A 183 -5.97 -1.52 -15.40
CA ALA A 183 -4.97 -2.40 -14.81
C ALA A 183 -4.56 -1.85 -13.45
N ILE A 184 -4.77 -2.65 -12.40
CA ILE A 184 -4.56 -2.27 -11.00
C ILE A 184 -3.30 -2.99 -10.53
N ARG A 185 -2.20 -2.25 -10.32
CA ARG A 185 -0.96 -2.78 -9.74
C ARG A 185 -1.14 -2.92 -8.24
N LEU A 186 -0.87 -4.11 -7.73
CA LEU A 186 -0.99 -4.47 -6.33
C LEU A 186 0.40 -4.73 -5.74
N ASP A 187 0.65 -4.14 -4.57
CA ASP A 187 1.87 -4.33 -3.77
C ASP A 187 1.51 -4.73 -2.33
N ASN A 188 2.52 -5.09 -1.53
CA ASN A 188 2.38 -5.43 -0.11
C ASN A 188 1.33 -6.53 0.15
N LEU A 189 1.32 -7.55 -0.71
CA LEU A 189 0.44 -8.70 -0.58
C LEU A 189 0.73 -9.43 0.73
N GLN A 190 -0.29 -9.59 1.58
CA GLN A 190 -0.15 -10.24 2.87
C GLN A 190 -1.44 -10.98 3.26
N PRO A 191 -1.35 -12.10 4.00
CA PRO A 191 -2.54 -12.78 4.51
C PRO A 191 -3.35 -11.86 5.43
N ILE A 192 -4.67 -12.02 5.42
CA ILE A 192 -5.53 -11.37 6.42
C ILE A 192 -5.31 -12.06 7.77
N PRO A 193 -5.22 -11.31 8.89
CA PRO A 193 -4.98 -11.90 10.21
C PRO A 193 -6.01 -12.97 10.59
N ASN A 194 -7.30 -12.65 10.42
CA ASN A 194 -8.39 -13.63 10.57
C ASN A 194 -9.07 -13.91 9.23
N GLN A 195 -8.74 -15.05 8.61
CA GLN A 195 -9.34 -15.48 7.36
C GLN A 195 -10.72 -16.07 7.61
N LEU A 196 -11.76 -15.46 7.04
CA LEU A 196 -13.14 -15.88 7.25
C LEU A 196 -13.78 -16.46 6.00
N TYR A 197 -14.56 -17.52 6.17
CA TYR A 197 -15.47 -17.95 5.11
C TYR A 197 -16.61 -16.94 4.95
N LEU A 198 -17.16 -16.83 3.74
CA LEU A 198 -18.26 -15.90 3.46
C LEU A 198 -19.44 -16.09 4.42
N ARG A 199 -19.78 -17.34 4.75
CA ARG A 199 -20.88 -17.67 5.68
C ARG A 199 -20.67 -17.04 7.06
N ASP A 200 -19.43 -17.02 7.55
CA ASP A 200 -19.08 -16.53 8.88
C ASP A 200 -19.04 -15.00 8.88
N ALA A 201 -18.48 -14.41 7.82
CA ALA A 201 -18.57 -12.97 7.58
C ALA A 201 -20.02 -12.47 7.43
N GLN A 202 -20.92 -13.28 6.86
CA GLN A 202 -22.35 -12.95 6.73
C GLN A 202 -23.11 -13.02 8.04
N ARG A 203 -22.62 -13.75 9.07
CA ARG A 203 -23.23 -13.74 10.41
C ARG A 203 -23.06 -12.38 11.09
N VAL A 204 -21.91 -11.74 10.89
CA VAL A 204 -21.60 -10.40 11.45
C VAL A 204 -22.04 -9.26 10.53
N CYS A 205 -22.10 -9.51 9.22
CA CYS A 205 -22.55 -8.56 8.21
C CYS A 205 -23.59 -9.22 7.27
N PRO A 206 -24.88 -9.31 7.66
CA PRO A 206 -25.90 -10.01 6.89
C PRO A 206 -26.12 -9.48 5.47
N ALA A 207 -25.88 -8.18 5.27
CA ALA A 207 -25.98 -7.52 3.97
C ALA A 207 -24.75 -7.75 3.07
N LEU A 208 -23.70 -8.41 3.55
CA LEU A 208 -22.47 -8.62 2.79
C LEU A 208 -22.74 -9.45 1.54
N ARG A 209 -22.40 -8.88 0.40
CA ARG A 209 -22.42 -9.53 -0.90
C ARG A 209 -21.07 -9.30 -1.57
N PRO A 210 -20.35 -10.36 -1.98
CA PRO A 210 -19.12 -10.18 -2.73
C PRO A 210 -19.33 -9.32 -3.99
N PRO A 211 -18.54 -8.26 -4.21
CA PRO A 211 -18.77 -7.33 -5.30
C PRO A 211 -18.33 -7.93 -6.64
N GLN A 212 -19.05 -7.58 -7.71
CA GLN A 212 -18.66 -7.92 -9.07
C GLN A 212 -17.41 -7.15 -9.53
N SER A 213 -17.31 -5.86 -9.16
CA SER A 213 -16.11 -5.06 -9.39
C SER A 213 -15.35 -4.82 -8.10
N PHE A 214 -15.79 -3.84 -7.32
CA PHE A 214 -15.25 -3.53 -6.00
C PHE A 214 -16.34 -2.87 -5.17
N GLN A 215 -16.15 -2.82 -3.86
CA GLN A 215 -16.99 -2.08 -2.94
C GLN A 215 -16.09 -1.33 -1.95
N ALA A 216 -16.36 -0.05 -1.71
CA ALA A 216 -15.73 0.66 -0.61
C ALA A 216 -16.34 0.18 0.71
N LEU A 217 -15.49 -0.10 1.69
CA LEU A 217 -15.91 -0.44 3.04
C LEU A 217 -15.81 0.80 3.92
N GLU A 218 -16.86 1.04 4.70
CA GLU A 218 -16.84 2.07 5.73
C GLU A 218 -15.75 1.78 6.77
N PRO A 219 -15.07 2.79 7.32
CA PRO A 219 -13.99 2.60 8.29
C PRO A 219 -14.39 1.77 9.52
N GLN A 220 -15.67 1.80 9.89
CA GLN A 220 -16.23 1.07 11.03
C GLN A 220 -16.97 -0.22 10.62
N SER A 221 -16.77 -0.71 9.39
CA SER A 221 -17.47 -1.89 8.87
C SER A 221 -17.31 -3.10 9.81
N PRO A 222 -18.41 -3.80 10.17
CA PRO A 222 -18.33 -5.04 10.96
C PRO A 222 -17.43 -6.11 10.32
N LEU A 223 -17.31 -6.09 8.99
CA LEU A 223 -16.42 -7.00 8.27
C LEU A 223 -14.94 -6.73 8.61
N LEU A 224 -14.52 -5.47 8.69
CA LEU A 224 -13.12 -5.14 9.01
C LEU A 224 -12.74 -5.64 10.40
N ARG A 225 -13.63 -5.44 11.38
CA ARG A 225 -13.44 -5.96 12.74
C ARG A 225 -13.37 -7.48 12.76
N ALA A 226 -14.27 -8.15 12.05
CA ALA A 226 -14.29 -9.61 12.01
C ALA A 226 -13.04 -10.22 11.35
N LEU A 227 -12.39 -9.48 10.44
CA LEU A 227 -11.14 -9.87 9.80
C LEU A 227 -9.89 -9.48 10.62
N ASP A 228 -10.06 -8.94 11.83
CA ASP A 228 -9.00 -8.41 12.70
C ASP A 228 -8.15 -7.33 12.00
N LEU A 229 -8.80 -6.48 11.21
CA LEU A 229 -8.15 -5.35 10.54
C LEU A 229 -8.39 -4.05 11.32
N PRO A 230 -7.42 -3.12 11.33
CA PRO A 230 -7.58 -1.84 12.01
C PRO A 230 -8.77 -1.07 11.44
N VAL A 231 -9.59 -0.55 12.36
CA VAL A 231 -10.74 0.31 12.09
C VAL A 231 -10.44 1.70 12.63
N ASN A 232 -10.76 2.73 11.86
CA ASN A 232 -10.66 4.10 12.35
C ASN A 232 -11.87 4.38 13.24
N VAL A 233 -11.59 4.58 14.53
CA VAL A 233 -12.58 4.94 15.57
C VAL A 233 -12.72 6.45 15.62
#